data_AF-A0A7Y5RY50-F1
#
_entry.id   AF-A0A7Y5RY50-F1
#
_cell.length_a   1.000
_cell.length_b   1.000
_cell.length_c   1.000
_cell.angle_alpha   90.00
_cell.angle_beta   90.00
_cell.angle_gamma   90.00
#
_symmetry.space_group_name_H-M   'P 1'
#
loop_
_entity.id
_entity.type
_entity.pdbx_description
1 polymer ?
#
loop_
_entity_poly.entity_id
_entity_poly.type
_entity_poly.pdbx_seq_one_letter_code
_entity_poly.pdbx_strand_id
1 'polypeptide(L)'
;MARDSLAGAETCLTAKCARSAVSRAYYAVFAAVTAMLLKCGQHPRAAHGAWPHKELPKLVRRHLSSEYGAGRARDLSRIVNVNYMLRILADYGPGRVVDGASARRCVANARAVLKVAESLL
;
A
#
# COMPACT_ATOMS: atom_id res chain seq x y z
N MET A 1 1.54 -9.83 8.54
CA MET A 1 2.08 -9.32 7.26
C MET A 1 2.10 -7.79 7.15
N ALA A 2 0.96 -7.10 7.26
CA ALA A 2 0.93 -5.64 7.02
C ALA A 2 1.76 -4.85 8.06
N ARG A 3 1.62 -5.19 9.35
CA ARG A 3 2.44 -4.64 10.46
C ARG A 3 3.92 -4.94 10.28
N ASP A 4 4.27 -6.20 10.01
CA ASP A 4 5.67 -6.63 9.82
C ASP A 4 6.33 -5.89 8.64
N SER A 5 5.57 -5.67 7.57
CA SER A 5 6.04 -4.92 6.41
C SER A 5 6.26 -3.44 6.75
N LEU A 6 5.37 -2.83 7.54
CA LEU A 6 5.53 -1.44 8.00
C LEU A 6 6.75 -1.32 8.92
N ALA A 7 6.89 -2.21 9.91
CA ALA A 7 8.05 -2.22 10.81
C ALA A 7 9.36 -2.34 10.03
N GLY A 8 9.42 -3.27 9.07
CA GLY A 8 10.59 -3.39 8.20
C GLY A 8 10.84 -2.15 7.33
N ALA A 9 9.78 -1.47 6.88
CA ALA A 9 9.91 -0.22 6.13
C ALA A 9 10.49 0.91 7.00
N GLU A 10 10.06 1.00 8.27
CA GLU A 10 10.56 1.96 9.25
C GLU A 10 12.02 1.70 9.60
N THR A 11 12.43 0.44 9.81
CA THR A 11 13.84 0.06 9.98
C THR A 11 14.68 0.50 8.78
N CYS A 12 14.22 0.21 7.55
CA CYS A 12 14.93 0.62 6.33
C CYS A 12 15.05 2.14 6.21
N LEU A 13 13.99 2.87 6.60
CA LEU A 13 13.98 4.32 6.56
C LEU A 13 15.03 4.92 7.52
N THR A 14 15.09 4.41 8.75
CA THR A 14 16.11 4.81 9.74
C THR A 14 17.52 4.50 9.26
N ALA A 15 17.73 3.34 8.63
CA ALA A 15 19.00 2.95 8.02
C ALA A 15 19.33 3.68 6.70
N LYS A 16 18.48 4.64 6.26
CA LYS A 16 18.61 5.37 4.98
C LYS A 16 18.58 4.47 3.73
N CYS A 17 18.04 3.26 3.84
CA CYS A 17 17.82 2.33 2.73
C CYS A 17 16.51 2.67 2.01
N ALA A 18 16.48 3.80 1.28
CA ALA A 18 15.26 4.39 0.72
C ALA A 18 14.47 3.43 -0.20
N ARG A 19 15.15 2.68 -1.08
CA ARG A 19 14.50 1.74 -2.01
C ARG A 19 13.77 0.62 -1.25
N SER A 20 14.45 -0.01 -0.30
CA SER A 20 13.88 -1.06 0.54
C SER A 20 12.73 -0.55 1.42
N ALA A 21 12.85 0.68 1.95
CA ALA A 21 11.79 1.32 2.70
C ALA A 21 10.52 1.51 1.85
N VAL A 22 10.65 2.02 0.62
CA VAL A 22 9.53 2.18 -0.32
C VAL A 22 8.88 0.85 -0.66
N SER A 23 9.68 -0.17 -1.00
CA SER A 23 9.16 -1.49 -1.38
C SER A 23 8.34 -2.11 -0.25
N ARG A 24 8.88 -2.13 0.97
CA ARG A 24 8.21 -2.67 2.16
C ARG A 24 6.97 -1.86 2.56
N ALA A 25 7.04 -0.52 2.47
CA ALA A 25 5.89 0.33 2.75
C ALA A 25 4.73 0.05 1.78
N TYR A 26 5.03 -0.20 0.50
CA TYR A 26 4.01 -0.63 -0.45
C TYR A 26 3.37 -1.97 -0.06
N TYR A 27 4.15 -2.97 0.34
CA TYR A 27 3.59 -4.25 0.77
C TYR A 27 2.75 -4.13 2.05
N ALA A 28 3.09 -3.21 2.95
CA ALA A 28 2.24 -2.88 4.10
C ALA A 28 0.87 -2.32 3.65
N VAL A 29 0.88 -1.33 2.74
CA VAL A 29 -0.34 -0.78 2.14
C VAL A 29 -1.15 -1.86 1.44
N PHE A 30 -0.51 -2.68 0.61
CA PHE A 30 -1.13 -3.76 -0.15
C PHE A 30 -1.86 -4.74 0.76
N ALA A 31 -1.17 -5.25 1.79
CA ALA A 31 -1.75 -6.21 2.73
C ALA A 31 -2.92 -5.61 3.51
N ALA A 32 -2.81 -4.33 3.92
CA ALA A 32 -3.88 -3.64 4.64
C ALA A 32 -5.15 -3.47 3.79
N VAL A 33 -5.02 -2.95 2.56
CA VAL A 33 -6.20 -2.76 1.69
C VAL A 33 -6.78 -4.09 1.20
N THR A 34 -5.95 -5.12 1.04
CA THR A 34 -6.38 -6.50 0.76
C THR A 34 -7.27 -7.01 1.88
N ALA A 35 -6.87 -6.83 3.15
CA ALA A 35 -7.68 -7.21 4.30
C ALA A 35 -9.02 -6.45 4.34
N MET A 36 -9.02 -5.15 4.03
CA MET A 36 -10.25 -4.36 3.94
C MET A 36 -11.19 -4.89 2.84
N LEU A 37 -10.66 -5.18 1.65
CA LEU A 37 -11.45 -5.74 0.55
C LEU A 37 -12.06 -7.09 0.91
N LEU A 38 -11.30 -7.97 1.56
CA LEU A 38 -11.80 -9.25 2.08
C LEU A 38 -12.95 -9.03 3.09
N LYS A 39 -12.82 -8.07 4.00
CA LYS A 39 -13.88 -7.73 4.96
C LYS A 39 -15.15 -7.23 4.27
N CYS A 40 -15.03 -6.54 3.13
CA CYS A 40 -16.16 -6.13 2.29
C CYS A 40 -16.69 -7.26 1.37
N GLY A 41 -16.36 -8.53 1.66
CA GLY A 41 -16.80 -9.70 0.88
C GLY A 41 -16.20 -9.78 -0.53
N GLN A 42 -15.16 -9.00 -0.82
CA GLN A 42 -14.47 -9.09 -2.10
C GLN A 42 -13.39 -10.15 -2.02
N HIS A 43 -13.25 -10.95 -3.07
CA HIS A 43 -12.22 -11.98 -3.16
C HIS A 43 -11.32 -11.75 -4.38
N PRO A 44 -10.02 -12.09 -4.29
CA PRO A 44 -9.17 -12.13 -5.47
C PRO A 44 -9.64 -13.26 -6.40
N ARG A 45 -9.23 -13.22 -7.67
CA ARG A 45 -9.52 -14.31 -8.60
C ARG A 45 -8.86 -15.61 -8.11
N ALA A 46 -9.62 -16.70 -8.11
CA ALA A 46 -9.20 -17.99 -7.54
C ALA A 46 -7.84 -18.49 -8.08
N ALA A 47 -7.55 -18.25 -9.37
CA ALA A 47 -6.32 -18.69 -10.02
C ALA A 47 -5.02 -18.04 -9.48
N HIS A 48 -5.10 -16.91 -8.78
CA HIS A 48 -3.91 -16.13 -8.39
C HIS A 48 -3.70 -15.99 -6.89
N GLY A 49 -4.71 -16.28 -6.06
CA GLY A 49 -4.64 -16.11 -4.60
C GLY A 49 -4.44 -14.67 -4.11
N ALA A 50 -4.30 -13.69 -5.01
CA ALA A 50 -4.06 -12.29 -4.71
C ALA A 50 -4.63 -11.37 -5.81
N TRP A 51 -4.87 -10.10 -5.46
CA TRP A 51 -5.28 -9.07 -6.42
C TRP A 51 -4.08 -8.58 -7.25
N PRO A 52 -4.27 -8.33 -8.57
CA PRO A 52 -3.23 -7.70 -9.37
C PRO A 52 -2.86 -6.31 -8.82
N HIS A 53 -1.58 -6.11 -8.54
CA HIS A 53 -1.05 -4.86 -7.95
C HIS A 53 -1.47 -3.60 -8.72
N LYS A 54 -1.47 -3.66 -10.05
CA LYS A 54 -1.85 -2.55 -10.94
C LYS A 54 -3.34 -2.20 -10.89
N GLU A 55 -4.20 -3.17 -10.58
CA GLU A 55 -5.66 -2.99 -10.55
C GLU A 55 -6.17 -2.56 -9.17
N LEU A 56 -5.38 -2.81 -8.12
CA LEU A 56 -5.75 -2.56 -6.74
C LEU A 56 -6.27 -1.14 -6.44
N PRO A 57 -5.68 -0.04 -6.99
CA PRO A 57 -6.25 1.30 -6.80
C PRO A 57 -7.69 1.43 -7.30
N LYS A 58 -8.02 0.79 -8.43
CA LYS A 58 -9.38 0.84 -9.00
C LYS A 58 -10.35 0.02 -8.17
N LEU A 59 -9.92 -1.15 -7.70
CA LEU A 59 -10.70 -2.02 -6.83
C LEU A 59 -11.02 -1.34 -5.50
N VAL A 60 -10.01 -0.72 -4.87
CA VAL A 60 -10.19 0.08 -3.65
C VAL A 60 -11.24 1.17 -3.88
N ARG A 61 -11.10 1.97 -4.94
CA ARG A 61 -12.07 3.03 -5.23
C ARG A 61 -13.48 2.46 -5.44
N ARG A 62 -13.63 1.36 -6.17
CA ARG A 62 -14.92 0.77 -6.51
C ARG A 62 -15.62 0.17 -5.29
N HIS A 63 -14.93 -0.66 -4.53
CA HIS A 63 -15.54 -1.51 -3.52
C HIS A 63 -15.53 -0.89 -2.12
N LEU A 64 -14.61 0.04 -1.84
CA LEU A 64 -14.56 0.70 -0.54
C LEU A 64 -15.43 1.96 -0.46
N SER A 65 -16.02 2.40 -1.57
CA SER A 65 -16.83 3.63 -1.61
C SER A 65 -18.14 3.51 -0.84
N SER A 66 -18.81 2.36 -0.89
CA SER A 66 -20.08 2.13 -0.18
C SER A 66 -19.86 2.03 1.34
N GLU A 67 -18.86 1.26 1.76
CA GLU A 67 -18.60 0.99 3.17
C GLU A 67 -17.93 2.15 3.90
N TYR A 68 -17.03 2.87 3.22
CA TYR A 68 -16.15 3.84 3.88
C TYR A 68 -16.32 5.28 3.38
N GLY A 69 -17.23 5.49 2.42
CA GLY A 69 -17.48 6.76 1.78
C GLY A 69 -16.57 7.03 0.58
N ALA A 70 -17.14 7.63 -0.47
CA ALA A 70 -16.46 7.86 -1.75
C ALA A 70 -15.20 8.74 -1.62
N GLY A 71 -15.19 9.71 -0.70
CA GLY A 71 -14.02 10.55 -0.43
C GLY A 71 -12.84 9.74 0.12
N ARG A 72 -13.09 8.94 1.16
CA ARG A 72 -12.06 8.11 1.79
C ARG A 72 -11.55 7.02 0.84
N ALA A 73 -12.44 6.38 0.09
CA ALA A 73 -12.05 5.38 -0.91
C ALA A 73 -11.19 5.99 -2.03
N ARG A 74 -11.46 7.23 -2.44
CA ARG A 74 -10.64 7.97 -3.41
C ARG A 74 -9.24 8.27 -2.85
N ASP A 75 -9.14 8.69 -1.60
CA ASP A 75 -7.84 8.94 -0.96
C ASP A 75 -7.02 7.67 -0.79
N LEU A 76 -7.64 6.58 -0.33
CA LEU A 76 -6.98 5.27 -0.25
C LEU A 76 -6.48 4.82 -1.62
N SER A 77 -7.31 4.93 -2.66
CA SER A 77 -6.92 4.60 -4.04
C SER A 77 -5.70 5.40 -4.51
N ARG A 78 -5.68 6.72 -4.24
CA ARG A 78 -4.53 7.58 -4.55
C ARG A 78 -3.28 7.15 -3.79
N ILE A 79 -3.40 6.83 -2.50
CA ILE A 79 -2.28 6.35 -1.68
C ILE A 79 -1.72 5.04 -2.24
N VAL A 80 -2.58 4.06 -2.53
CA VAL A 80 -2.17 2.77 -3.12
C VAL A 80 -1.44 3.00 -4.44
N ASN A 81 -1.98 3.84 -5.32
CA ASN A 81 -1.37 4.13 -6.62
C ASN A 81 0.02 4.78 -6.49
N VAL A 82 0.16 5.78 -5.61
CA VAL A 82 1.45 6.46 -5.39
C VAL A 82 2.50 5.48 -4.86
N ASN A 83 2.16 4.68 -3.84
CA ASN A 83 3.08 3.70 -3.29
C ASN A 83 3.45 2.62 -4.31
N TYR A 84 2.48 2.16 -5.11
CA TYR A 84 2.72 1.19 -6.19
C TYR A 84 3.72 1.73 -7.22
N MET A 85 3.50 2.94 -7.73
CA MET A 85 4.40 3.55 -8.72
C MET A 85 5.81 3.75 -8.17
N LEU A 86 5.93 4.22 -6.93
CA LEU A 86 7.25 4.36 -6.28
C LEU A 86 7.93 3.02 -6.04
N ARG A 87 7.17 1.97 -5.68
CA ARG A 87 7.70 0.61 -5.55
C ARG A 87 8.20 0.06 -6.88
N ILE A 88 7.48 0.28 -7.98
CA ILE A 88 7.96 -0.12 -9.31
C ILE A 88 9.31 0.54 -9.64
N LEU A 89 9.45 1.85 -9.34
CA LEU A 89 10.73 2.54 -9.51
C LEU A 89 11.82 1.99 -8.58
N ALA A 90 11.49 1.73 -7.31
CA ALA A 90 12.42 1.25 -6.28
C ALA A 90 12.89 -0.20 -6.50
N ASP A 91 12.07 -1.05 -7.12
CA ASP A 91 12.43 -2.45 -7.33
C ASP A 91 13.00 -2.69 -8.73
N TYR A 92 12.46 -2.02 -9.74
CA TYR A 92 12.74 -2.34 -11.15
C TYR A 92 13.37 -1.19 -11.95
N GLY A 93 13.60 -0.03 -11.32
CA GLY A 93 14.31 1.10 -11.94
C GLY A 93 15.78 1.16 -11.52
N PRO A 94 16.70 0.42 -12.17
CA PRO A 94 18.12 0.38 -11.76
C PRO A 94 18.82 1.74 -11.91
N GLY A 95 18.43 2.55 -12.90
CA GLY A 95 18.98 3.89 -13.14
C GLY A 95 18.20 5.03 -12.46
N ARG A 96 17.20 4.75 -11.63
CA ARG A 96 16.35 5.77 -11.01
C ARG A 96 16.66 5.91 -9.54
N VAL A 97 16.86 7.15 -9.10
CA VAL A 97 17.07 7.48 -7.69
C VAL A 97 15.72 7.56 -6.98
N VAL A 98 15.59 6.81 -5.89
CA VAL A 98 14.49 6.94 -4.94
C VAL A 98 15.05 7.64 -3.71
N ASP A 99 14.60 8.86 -3.47
CA ASP A 99 15.12 9.71 -2.41
C ASP A 99 14.49 9.43 -1.04
N GLY A 100 15.12 9.97 -0.01
CA GLY A 100 14.61 9.84 1.37
C GLY A 100 13.24 10.50 1.56
N ALA A 101 12.90 11.53 0.78
CA ALA A 101 11.59 12.18 0.85
C ALA A 101 10.47 11.24 0.38
N SER A 102 10.68 10.55 -0.74
CA SER A 102 9.77 9.53 -1.27
C SER A 102 9.62 8.37 -0.29
N ALA A 103 10.72 7.91 0.31
CA ALA A 103 10.69 6.87 1.33
C ALA A 103 9.87 7.28 2.56
N ARG A 104 10.11 8.47 3.12
CA ARG A 104 9.32 9.01 4.24
C ARG A 104 7.83 9.09 3.91
N ARG A 105 7.49 9.57 2.71
CA ARG A 105 6.10 9.67 2.25
C ARG A 105 5.44 8.29 2.14
N CYS A 106 6.12 7.29 1.58
CA CYS A 106 5.57 5.93 1.50
C CYS A 106 5.33 5.33 2.88
N VAL A 107 6.29 5.47 3.81
CA VAL A 107 6.13 4.97 5.18
C VAL A 107 4.98 5.69 5.92
N ALA A 108 4.87 7.01 5.79
CA ALA A 108 3.76 7.77 6.37
C ALA A 108 2.40 7.34 5.82
N ASN A 109 2.32 7.15 4.49
CA ASN A 109 1.15 6.62 3.82
C ASN A 109 0.78 5.21 4.35
N ALA A 110 1.76 4.32 4.47
CA ALA A 110 1.56 2.97 4.97
C ALA A 110 1.00 2.99 6.40
N ARG A 111 1.55 3.82 7.28
CA ARG A 111 1.04 4.01 8.64
C ARG A 111 -0.41 4.49 8.66
N ALA A 112 -0.75 5.48 7.83
CA ALA A 112 -2.11 6.01 7.74
C ALA A 112 -3.11 4.95 7.26
N VAL A 113 -2.78 4.18 6.23
CA VAL A 113 -3.63 3.09 5.72
C VAL A 113 -3.79 1.98 6.76
N LEU A 114 -2.71 1.61 7.46
CA LEU A 114 -2.76 0.59 8.50
C LEU A 114 -3.71 1.00 9.63
N LYS A 115 -3.59 2.24 10.11
CA LYS A 115 -4.48 2.78 11.14
C LYS A 115 -5.95 2.73 10.73
N VAL A 116 -6.25 3.07 9.47
CA VAL A 116 -7.61 2.95 8.93
C VAL A 116 -8.06 1.50 8.92
N ALA A 117 -7.25 0.57 8.39
CA ALA A 117 -7.59 -0.84 8.35
C ALA A 117 -7.83 -1.43 9.76
N GLU A 118 -7.02 -1.06 10.75
CA GLU A 118 -7.15 -1.54 12.13
C GLU A 118 -8.38 -0.97 12.83
N SER A 119 -8.77 0.28 12.56
CA SER A 119 -10.02 0.84 13.11
C SER A 119 -11.28 0.16 12.56
N LEU A 120 -11.11 -0.64 11.52
CA LEU A 120 -12.17 -1.26 10.75
C LEU A 120 -12.16 -2.77 10.84
N LEU A 121 -11.19 -3.41 11.50
CA LEU A 121 -11.11 -4.86 11.69
C LEU A 121 -11.65 -5.24 13.05
#